data_AF-A0A2T0TEV0-F1
#
_entry.id   AF-A0A2T0TEV0-F1
#
_cell.length_a   1.000
_cell.length_b   1.000
_cell.length_c   1.000
_cell.angle_alpha   90.00
_cell.angle_beta   90.00
_cell.angle_gamma   90.00
#
_symmetry.space_group_name_H-M   'P 1'
#
loop_
_entity.id
_entity.type
_entity.pdbx_description
1 polymer ?
#
loop_
_entity_poly.entity_id
_entity_poly.type
_entity_poly.pdbx_seq_one_letter_code
_entity_poly.pdbx_strand_id
1 'polypeptide(L)'
;MLVELYAAPAAAPQPTESPVSNAVGELPEQEPSLSPDQLLGSFDSREEAITFAKEQLAGNGQSLTDTQLGMFDEHTHIEWLTLTTTQNDAATHTTYYLVTDEGY
;
A
#
# COMPACT_ATOMS: atom_id res chain seq x y z
N MET A 1 -2.25 -5.50 -18.02
CA MET A 1 -1.85 -5.81 -16.63
C MET A 1 -2.71 -4.93 -15.77
N LEU A 2 -3.55 -5.52 -14.92
CA LEU A 2 -4.48 -4.77 -14.07
C LEU A 2 -3.83 -4.54 -12.71
N VAL A 3 -3.99 -3.35 -12.15
CA VAL A 3 -3.52 -3.01 -10.81
C VAL A 3 -4.74 -2.79 -9.92
N GLU A 4 -4.85 -3.57 -8.86
CA GLU A 4 -5.91 -3.41 -7.86
C GLU A 4 -5.35 -2.64 -6.65
N LEU A 5 -6.09 -1.61 -6.22
CA LEU A 5 -5.73 -0.82 -5.05
C LEU A 5 -6.58 -1.24 -3.86
N TYR A 6 -5.93 -1.67 -2.79
CA TYR A 6 -6.58 -2.04 -1.54
C TYR A 6 -6.20 -1.06 -0.42
N ALA A 7 -7.16 -0.76 0.45
CA ALA A 7 -6.89 -0.09 1.71
C ALA A 7 -6.16 -1.05 2.66
N ALA A 8 -4.97 -0.68 3.12
CA ALA A 8 -4.26 -1.49 4.10
C ALA A 8 -4.95 -1.39 5.47
N PRO A 9 -4.97 -2.47 6.28
CA PRO A 9 -5.48 -2.38 7.64
C PRO A 9 -4.63 -1.41 8.45
N ALA A 10 -5.20 -0.77 9.49
CA ALA A 10 -4.48 0.21 10.32
C ALA A 10 -3.22 -0.36 11.04
N ALA A 11 -3.07 -1.69 11.05
CA ALA A 11 -1.90 -2.40 11.54
C ALA A 11 -0.98 -2.91 10.41
N ALA A 12 -1.04 -2.31 9.22
CA ALA A 12 -0.15 -2.63 8.12
C ALA A 12 1.31 -2.53 8.59
N PRO A 13 2.16 -3.53 8.28
CA PRO A 13 3.56 -3.49 8.68
C PRO A 13 4.19 -2.22 8.10
N GLN A 14 4.60 -1.30 8.97
CA GLN A 14 5.41 -0.18 8.54
C GLN A 14 6.70 -0.75 7.94
N PRO A 15 7.23 -0.19 6.84
CA PRO A 15 8.48 -0.66 6.26
C PRO A 15 9.56 -0.59 7.34
N THR A 16 9.94 -1.74 7.88
CA THR A 16 10.90 -1.81 8.95
C THR A 16 12.27 -1.76 8.29
N GLU A 17 12.89 -0.59 8.23
CA GLU A 17 14.30 -0.45 7.84
C GLU A 17 15.17 -1.12 8.92
N SER A 18 15.39 -2.44 8.85
CA SER A 18 16.46 -3.11 9.62
C SER A 18 16.86 -4.48 9.06
N PRO A 19 18.17 -4.80 9.04
CA PRO A 19 18.70 -6.07 8.54
C PRO A 19 18.55 -7.12 9.63
N VAL A 20 17.39 -7.78 9.69
CA VAL A 20 17.25 -8.91 10.62
C VAL A 20 17.72 -10.16 9.90
N SER A 21 18.90 -10.64 10.28
CA SER A 21 19.33 -12.01 10.06
C SER A 21 18.19 -12.96 10.45
N ASN A 22 17.53 -13.57 9.46
CA ASN A 22 16.50 -14.56 9.70
C ASN A 22 17.09 -15.72 10.53
N ALA A 23 16.69 -15.80 11.79
CA ALA A 23 16.89 -17.00 12.58
C ALA A 23 16.01 -18.11 11.99
N VAL A 24 16.65 -19.25 11.72
CA VAL A 24 16.09 -20.53 11.29
C VAL A 24 14.60 -20.73 11.64
N GLY A 25 13.74 -20.78 10.62
CA GLY A 25 12.45 -21.49 10.68
C GLY A 25 11.16 -20.71 10.48
N GLU A 26 11.19 -19.41 10.27
CA GLU A 26 9.96 -18.65 9.95
C GLU A 26 9.64 -18.80 8.45
N LEU A 27 8.46 -19.35 8.16
CA LEU A 27 7.89 -19.36 6.81
C LEU A 27 7.89 -17.91 6.27
N PRO A 28 8.12 -17.70 4.96
CA PRO A 28 8.12 -16.36 4.38
C PRO A 28 6.82 -15.63 4.73
N GLU A 29 6.94 -14.32 4.90
CA GLU A 29 5.90 -13.38 5.31
C GLU A 29 4.55 -13.80 4.70
N GLN A 30 3.57 -14.16 5.54
CA GLN A 30 2.26 -14.57 5.06
C GLN A 30 1.69 -13.46 4.18
N GLU A 31 1.22 -13.83 2.98
CA GLU A 31 0.48 -12.92 2.09
C GLU A 31 -0.55 -12.14 2.91
N PRO A 32 -0.56 -10.79 2.82
CA PRO A 32 -1.55 -10.00 3.52
C PRO A 32 -2.94 -10.48 3.10
N SER A 33 -3.78 -10.79 4.08
CA SER A 33 -5.15 -11.24 3.81
C SER A 33 -5.98 -10.06 3.27
N LEU A 34 -5.93 -9.85 1.96
CA LEU A 34 -6.69 -8.82 1.27
C LEU A 34 -8.16 -9.24 1.19
N SER A 35 -9.03 -8.41 1.75
CA SER A 35 -10.47 -8.62 1.68
C SER A 35 -11.08 -7.81 0.54
N PRO A 36 -12.10 -8.33 -0.17
CA PRO A 36 -12.77 -7.58 -1.24
C PRO A 36 -13.45 -6.29 -0.74
N ASP A 37 -13.76 -6.21 0.56
CA ASP A 37 -14.28 -5.00 1.21
C ASP A 37 -13.22 -3.86 1.28
N GLN A 38 -11.94 -4.21 1.15
CA GLN A 38 -10.83 -3.26 1.14
C GLN A 38 -10.48 -2.78 -0.28
N LEU A 39 -11.06 -3.37 -1.32
CA LEU A 39 -10.80 -2.99 -2.71
C LEU A 39 -11.37 -1.59 -2.96
N LEU A 40 -10.48 -0.64 -3.24
CA LEU A 40 -10.83 0.73 -3.57
C LEU A 40 -11.12 0.88 -5.07
N GLY A 41 -10.48 0.07 -5.90
CA GLY A 41 -10.69 0.04 -7.35
C GLY A 41 -9.64 -0.75 -8.09
N SER A 42 -9.90 -0.96 -9.37
CA SER A 42 -8.98 -1.60 -10.32
C SER A 42 -8.61 -0.58 -11.41
N PHE A 43 -7.34 -0.55 -11.77
CA PHE A 43 -6.73 0.47 -12.63
C PHE A 43 -5.89 -0.19 -13.71
N ASP A 44 -5.81 0.45 -14.88
CA ASP A 44 -4.99 -0.04 -16.00
C ASP A 44 -3.49 0.16 -15.76
N SER A 45 -3.11 0.98 -14.77
CA SER A 45 -1.72 1.29 -14.45
C SER A 45 -1.50 1.70 -13.00
N ARG A 46 -0.29 1.46 -12.50
CA ARG A 46 0.19 1.88 -11.18
C ARG A 46 0.01 3.39 -10.95
N GLU A 47 0.34 4.19 -11.94
CA GLU A 47 0.25 5.65 -11.86
C GLU A 47 -1.19 6.14 -11.66
N GLU A 48 -2.16 5.46 -12.27
CA GLU A 48 -3.59 5.77 -12.09
C GLU A 48 -4.06 5.41 -10.68
N ALA A 49 -3.67 4.24 -10.17
CA ALA A 49 -3.97 3.84 -8.80
C ALA A 49 -3.41 4.84 -7.77
N ILE A 50 -2.16 5.28 -7.95
CA ILE A 50 -1.53 6.29 -7.09
C ILE A 50 -2.24 7.63 -7.20
N THR A 51 -2.61 8.05 -8.41
CA THR A 51 -3.32 9.32 -8.64
C THR A 51 -4.67 9.31 -7.94
N PHE A 52 -5.43 8.22 -8.08
CA PHE A 52 -6.69 8.03 -7.39
C PHE A 52 -6.53 8.10 -5.87
N ALA A 53 -5.53 7.42 -5.30
CA ALA A 53 -5.27 7.46 -3.85
C ALA A 53 -4.96 8.88 -3.35
N LYS A 54 -4.21 9.67 -4.14
CA LYS A 54 -3.93 11.08 -3.82
C LYS A 54 -5.17 11.96 -3.91
N GLU A 55 -6.00 11.77 -4.93
CA GLU A 55 -7.26 12.50 -5.11
C GLU A 55 -8.26 12.21 -3.99
N GLN A 56 -8.34 10.96 -3.53
CA GLN A 56 -9.16 10.58 -2.37
C GLN A 56 -8.76 11.35 -1.11
N LEU A 57 -7.46 11.45 -0.83
CA LEU A 57 -6.97 12.19 0.33
C LEU A 57 -7.21 13.69 0.20
N ALA A 58 -6.98 14.25 -0.99
CA ALA A 58 -7.26 15.65 -1.28
C ALA A 58 -8.76 15.99 -1.15
N GLY A 59 -9.64 15.10 -1.60
CA GLY A 59 -11.10 15.23 -1.46
C GLY A 59 -11.58 15.24 -0.01
N ASN A 60 -10.83 14.60 0.89
CA ASN A 60 -11.07 14.61 2.34
C ASN A 60 -10.48 15.84 3.05
N GLY A 61 -9.99 16.84 2.30
CA GLY A 61 -9.37 18.05 2.86
C GLY A 61 -8.04 17.79 3.55
N GLN A 62 -7.39 16.66 3.24
CA GLN A 62 -6.06 16.34 3.74
C GLN A 62 -5.01 16.88 2.78
N SER A 63 -3.96 17.51 3.31
CA SER A 63 -2.85 17.97 2.48
C SER A 63 -1.79 16.88 2.40
N LEU A 64 -1.57 16.33 1.21
CA LEU A 64 -0.49 15.36 0.99
C LEU A 64 0.87 16.04 1.20
N THR A 65 1.68 15.50 2.08
CA THR A 65 3.02 16.02 2.41
C THR A 65 4.13 15.11 1.92
N ASP A 66 3.91 13.80 1.89
CA ASP A 66 4.90 12.84 1.42
C ASP A 66 4.24 11.60 0.77
N THR A 67 4.97 10.96 -0.13
CA THR A 67 4.54 9.73 -0.82
C THR A 67 5.70 8.77 -0.86
N GLN A 68 5.58 7.66 -0.15
CA GLN A 68 6.56 6.59 -0.14
C GLN A 68 5.98 5.37 -0.82
N LEU A 69 6.72 4.87 -1.80
CA LEU A 69 6.52 3.55 -2.38
C LEU A 69 7.60 2.67 -1.79
N GLY A 70 7.28 1.43 -1.46
CA GLY A 70 8.35 0.50 -1.16
C GLY A 70 8.41 -0.64 -2.13
N MET A 71 9.07 -1.71 -1.69
CA MET A 71 9.53 -2.74 -2.60
C MET A 71 8.36 -3.56 -3.11
N PHE A 72 8.34 -3.76 -4.44
CA PHE A 72 7.47 -4.74 -5.06
C PHE A 72 7.95 -6.13 -4.68
N ASP A 73 7.03 -6.95 -4.18
CA ASP A 73 7.29 -8.34 -3.85
C ASP A 73 6.86 -9.24 -5.01
N GLU A 74 7.81 -9.92 -5.64
CA GLU A 74 7.58 -10.77 -6.82
C GLU A 74 6.77 -12.04 -6.51
N HIS A 75 6.69 -12.44 -5.24
CA HIS A 75 6.03 -13.68 -4.84
C HIS A 75 4.54 -13.44 -4.61
N THR A 76 4.21 -12.30 -4.01
CA THR A 76 2.84 -11.88 -3.71
C THR A 76 2.26 -10.94 -4.78
N HIS A 77 3.10 -10.37 -5.66
CA HIS A 77 2.75 -9.32 -6.63
C HIS A 77 2.19 -8.05 -6.00
N ILE A 78 2.57 -7.79 -4.74
CA ILE A 78 2.10 -6.65 -3.94
C ILE A 78 3.20 -5.62 -3.81
N GLU A 79 2.81 -4.36 -3.96
CA GLU A 79 3.62 -3.19 -3.61
C GLU A 79 2.86 -2.33 -2.60
N TRP A 80 3.53 -1.84 -1.55
CA TRP A 80 2.91 -0.89 -0.63
C TRP A 80 3.13 0.56 -1.06
N LEU A 81 2.09 1.37 -0.85
CA LEU A 81 2.08 2.82 -1.03
C LEU A 81 1.68 3.47 0.29
N THR A 82 2.60 4.21 0.89
CA THR A 82 2.34 5.00 2.09
C THR A 82 2.22 6.46 1.69
N LEU A 83 1.06 7.05 1.94
CA LEU A 83 0.78 8.46 1.76
C LEU A 83 0.76 9.14 3.12
N THR A 84 1.62 10.13 3.31
CA THR A 84 1.63 10.96 4.51
C THR A 84 0.83 12.21 4.22
N THR A 85 -0.18 12.45 5.04
CA THR A 85 -1.01 13.65 4.94
C THR A 85 -0.99 14.43 6.24
N THR A 86 -1.25 15.73 6.16
CA THR A 86 -1.47 16.57 7.33
C THR A 86 -2.90 17.09 7.32
N GLN A 87 -3.59 16.91 8.45
CA GLN A 87 -4.92 17.47 8.69
C GLN A 87 -4.98 18.01 10.13
N ASN A 88 -5.38 19.28 10.31
CA ASN A 88 -5.46 19.93 11.62
C ASN A 88 -4.17 19.82 12.46
N ASP A 89 -3.01 20.06 11.84
CA ASP A 89 -1.67 19.97 12.46
C ASP A 89 -1.24 18.53 12.87
N ALA A 90 -2.08 17.53 12.64
CA ALA A 90 -1.73 16.12 12.85
C ALA A 90 -1.28 15.47 11.54
N ALA A 91 -0.12 14.82 11.57
CA ALA A 91 0.35 13.96 10.48
C ALA A 91 -0.33 12.59 10.59
N THR A 92 -0.91 12.14 9.48
CA THR A 92 -1.55 10.82 9.33
C THR A 92 -0.82 10.05 8.25
N HIS A 93 -0.48 8.80 8.53
CA HIS A 93 0.10 7.89 7.55
C HIS A 93 -0.99 6.94 7.09
N THR A 94 -1.24 6.90 5.79
CA THR A 94 -2.22 5.99 5.18
C THR A 94 -1.50 5.07 4.24
N THR A 95 -1.59 3.77 4.48
CA THR A 95 -0.96 2.74 3.63
C THR A 95 -2.02 2.10 2.73
N TYR A 96 -1.63 1.84 1.50
CA TYR A 96 -2.40 1.13 0.49
C TYR A 96 -1.56 -0.01 -0.07
N TYR A 97 -2.23 -1.05 -0.57
CA TYR A 97 -1.59 -2.14 -1.31
C TYR A 97 -1.96 -2.03 -2.79
N LEU A 98 -0.95 -2.06 -3.65
CA LEU A 98 -1.09 -2.21 -5.09
C LEU A 98 -0.80 -3.65 -5.44
N VAL A 99 -1.84 -4.39 -5.80
CA VAL A 99 -1.72 -5.77 -6.26
C VAL A 99 -1.72 -5.75 -7.76
N THR A 100 -0.73 -6.40 -8.36
CA THR A 100 -0.70 -6.50 -9.81
C THR A 100 -1.12 -7.89 -10.24
N ASP A 101 -2.27 -8.00 -10.90
CA ASP A 101 -2.75 -9.26 -11.46
C ASP A 101 -2.00 -9.53 -12.77
N GLU A 102 -0.92 -10.29 -12.66
CA GLU A 102 -0.38 -11.04 -13.79
C GLU A 102 -1.12 -12.36 -13.85
N GLY A 103 -2.29 -12.36 -14.51
CA GLY A 103 -3.18 -13.51 -14.59
C GLY A 103 -2.45 -14.85 -14.77
N TYR A 104 -2.73 -15.78 -13.85
CA TYR A 104 -2.26 -17.17 -13.84
C TYR A 104 -2.71 -17.97 -15.07
#